data_AF-A0A7Z3AKX5-F1
#
_entry.id   AF-A0A7Z3AKX5-F1
#
_cell.length_a   1.000
_cell.length_b   1.000
_cell.length_c   1.000
_cell.angle_alpha   90.00
_cell.angle_beta   90.00
_cell.angle_gamma   90.00
#
_symmetry.space_group_name_H-M   'P 1'
#
loop_
_entity.id
_entity.type
_entity.pdbx_description
1 polymer ?
#
loop_
_entity_poly.entity_id
_entity_poly.type
_entity_poly.pdbx_seq_one_letter_code
_entity_poly.pdbx_strand_id
1 'polypeptide(L)'
;MRITSELICQAADQLNGFVGLNRKTGQYIVRFSEDSFGMDVADDGIIPTAEFVWQPVDQQTMTLSRQRIQLLLDQNIDDRINITEPLRVYMRRVEIPQISAVRSLVN
;
A
#
# COMPACT_ATOMS: atom_id res chain seq x y z
N MET A 1 -0.81 22.40 -9.32
CA MET A 1 0.25 21.69 -8.56
C MET A 1 0.84 20.61 -9.46
N ARG A 2 2.17 20.48 -9.57
CA ARG A 2 2.80 19.42 -10.37
C ARG A 2 3.11 18.25 -9.45
N ILE A 3 2.37 17.15 -9.58
CA ILE A 3 2.64 15.93 -8.82
C ILE A 3 3.93 15.30 -9.34
N THR A 4 4.91 15.11 -8.47
CA THR A 4 6.21 14.48 -8.75
C THR A 4 6.22 13.04 -8.22
N SER A 5 7.17 12.22 -8.67
CA SER A 5 7.39 10.88 -8.11
C SER A 5 7.68 10.93 -6.61
N GLU A 6 8.45 11.92 -6.15
CA GLU A 6 8.74 12.15 -4.73
C GLU A 6 7.47 12.36 -3.90
N LEU A 7 6.53 13.20 -4.37
CA LEU A 7 5.25 13.42 -3.69
C LEU A 7 4.38 12.15 -3.65
N ILE A 8 4.47 11.31 -4.68
CA ILE A 8 3.76 10.04 -4.72
C ILE A 8 4.36 9.06 -3.70
N CYS A 9 5.69 8.97 -3.61
CA CYS A 9 6.35 8.13 -2.59
C CYS A 9 6.00 8.59 -1.18
N GLN A 10 6.11 9.89 -0.90
CA GLN A 10 5.75 10.44 0.41
C GLN A 10 4.28 10.17 0.76
N ALA A 11 3.37 10.23 -0.22
CA ALA A 11 1.97 9.88 -0.02
C ALA A 11 1.77 8.38 0.27
N ALA A 12 2.56 7.49 -0.34
CA ALA A 12 2.54 6.06 -0.06
C ALA A 12 3.00 5.75 1.38
N ASP A 13 4.02 6.45 1.87
CA ASP A 13 4.55 6.26 3.22
C ASP A 13 3.60 6.76 4.33
N GLN A 14 2.66 7.64 3.98
CA GLN A 14 1.64 8.18 4.90
C GLN A 14 0.34 7.36 4.93
N LEU A 15 0.29 6.20 4.26
CA LEU A 15 -0.88 5.32 4.29
C LEU A 15 -1.07 4.72 5.68
N ASN A 16 -2.29 4.80 6.20
CA ASN A 16 -2.67 4.36 7.53
C ASN A 16 -3.41 3.02 7.52
N GLY A 17 -3.05 2.18 8.49
CA GLY A 17 -3.71 0.91 8.74
C GLY A 17 -2.86 -0.30 8.34
N PHE A 18 -3.52 -1.44 8.37
CA PHE A 18 -2.93 -2.75 8.20
C PHE A 18 -3.79 -3.55 7.24
N VAL A 19 -3.14 -4.38 6.44
CA VAL A 19 -3.75 -5.30 5.49
C VAL A 19 -3.47 -6.71 5.98
N GLY A 20 -4.52 -7.53 6.03
CA GLY A 20 -4.45 -8.92 6.41
C GLY A 20 -5.15 -9.81 5.40
N LEU A 21 -4.58 -10.97 5.07
CA LEU A 21 -5.25 -11.96 4.22
C LEU A 21 -6.24 -12.78 5.06
N ASN A 22 -7.54 -12.62 4.80
CA ASN A 22 -8.57 -13.38 5.47
C ASN A 22 -8.50 -14.85 5.02
N ARG A 23 -8.27 -15.76 5.98
CA ARG A 23 -8.11 -17.21 5.71
C ARG A 23 -9.39 -17.87 5.20
N LYS A 24 -10.56 -17.35 5.57
CA LYS A 24 -11.87 -17.93 5.21
C LYS A 24 -12.28 -17.55 3.78
N THR A 25 -11.98 -16.33 3.35
CA THR A 25 -12.40 -15.82 2.03
C THR A 25 -11.28 -15.74 1.01
N GLY A 26 -10.02 -15.83 1.44
CA GLY A 26 -8.84 -15.60 0.59
C GLY A 26 -8.72 -14.15 0.10
N GLN A 27 -9.44 -13.21 0.72
CA GLN A 27 -9.43 -11.80 0.34
C GLN A 27 -8.64 -10.98 1.36
N TYR A 28 -7.97 -9.94 0.86
CA TYR A 28 -7.33 -8.96 1.73
C TYR A 28 -8.38 -8.05 2.37
N ILE A 29 -8.25 -7.85 3.67
CA ILE A 29 -9.07 -6.94 4.47
C ILE A 29 -8.19 -5.89 5.12
N VAL A 30 -8.72 -4.67 5.25
CA VAL A 30 -8.01 -3.56 5.91
C VAL A 30 -8.58 -3.28 7.29
N ARG A 31 -7.70 -3.08 8.27
CA ARG A 31 -8.04 -2.67 9.64
C ARG A 31 -7.08 -1.59 10.12
N PHE A 32 -7.45 -0.88 11.16
CA PHE A 32 -6.65 0.22 11.73
C PHE A 32 -5.95 -0.15 13.04
N SER A 33 -6.09 -1.42 13.45
CA SER A 33 -5.45 -2.01 14.62
C SER A 33 -5.24 -3.49 14.30
N GLU A 34 -4.07 -4.02 14.66
CA GLU A 34 -3.70 -5.42 14.47
C GLU A 34 -4.65 -6.35 15.24
N ASP A 35 -5.03 -5.98 16.47
CA ASP A 35 -5.99 -6.74 17.29
C ASP A 35 -7.39 -6.87 16.65
N SER A 36 -7.71 -5.99 15.69
CA SER A 36 -9.01 -5.99 15.02
C SER A 36 -9.18 -7.10 13.97
N PHE A 37 -8.11 -7.83 13.64
CA PHE A 37 -8.20 -8.97 12.72
C PHE A 37 -8.71 -10.25 13.40
N GLY A 38 -8.50 -10.39 14.71
CA GLY A 38 -8.88 -11.57 15.48
C GLY A 38 -8.35 -12.87 14.87
N MET A 39 -9.16 -13.92 14.86
CA MET A 39 -8.77 -15.25 14.35
C MET A 39 -8.85 -15.40 12.82
N ASP A 40 -9.29 -14.35 12.10
CA ASP A 40 -9.56 -14.44 10.66
C ASP A 40 -8.30 -14.27 9.80
N VAL A 41 -7.24 -13.66 10.36
CA VAL A 41 -5.95 -13.42 9.70
C VAL A 41 -4.85 -14.03 10.55
N ALA A 42 -3.78 -14.46 9.90
CA ALA A 42 -2.56 -14.88 10.59
C ALA A 42 -1.77 -13.66 11.04
N ASP A 43 -1.28 -13.61 12.28
CA ASP A 43 -0.47 -12.47 12.76
C ASP A 43 0.79 -12.25 11.89
N ASP A 44 1.38 -13.33 11.35
CA ASP A 44 2.52 -13.28 10.42
C ASP A 44 2.16 -12.79 9.00
N GLY A 45 0.87 -12.60 8.73
CA GLY A 45 0.31 -12.12 7.46
C GLY A 45 -0.28 -10.71 7.53
N ILE A 46 -0.11 -9.99 8.63
CA ILE A 46 -0.52 -8.60 8.79
C ILE A 46 0.61 -7.68 8.32
N ILE A 47 0.30 -6.77 7.39
CA ILE A 47 1.30 -5.88 6.77
C ILE A 47 0.77 -4.45 6.85
N PRO A 48 1.57 -3.45 7.28
CA PRO A 48 1.16 -2.04 7.21
C PRO A 48 0.78 -1.64 5.78
N THR A 49 -0.27 -0.83 5.61
CA THR A 49 -0.72 -0.39 4.27
C THR A 49 0.39 0.32 3.49
N ALA A 50 1.22 1.10 4.18
CA ALA A 50 2.37 1.79 3.59
C ALA A 50 3.39 0.82 3.01
N GLU A 51 3.65 -0.32 3.67
CA GLU A 51 4.53 -1.36 3.16
C GLU A 51 3.84 -2.24 2.12
N PHE A 52 2.56 -2.52 2.31
CA PHE A 52 1.77 -3.36 1.43
C PHE A 52 1.76 -2.83 0.00
N VAL A 53 1.66 -1.53 -0.24
CA VAL A 53 1.64 -0.99 -1.62
C VAL A 53 2.97 -1.17 -2.38
N TRP A 54 4.07 -1.46 -1.69
CA TRP A 54 5.36 -1.74 -2.29
C TRP A 54 5.54 -3.23 -2.57
N GLN A 55 5.72 -3.58 -3.84
CA GLN A 55 5.94 -4.95 -4.29
C GLN A 55 7.43 -5.17 -4.60
N PRO A 56 8.09 -6.14 -3.94
CA PRO A 56 9.47 -6.47 -4.25
C PRO A 56 9.58 -7.01 -5.69
N VAL A 57 10.55 -6.48 -6.44
CA VAL A 57 10.89 -6.96 -7.80
C VAL A 57 12.16 -7.80 -7.76
N ASP A 58 13.13 -7.39 -6.94
CA ASP A 58 14.36 -8.11 -6.65
C ASP A 58 14.72 -7.96 -5.15
N GLN A 59 15.94 -8.31 -4.75
CA GLN A 59 16.39 -8.26 -3.36
C GLN A 59 16.46 -6.84 -2.76
N GLN A 60 16.60 -5.81 -3.58
CA GLN A 60 16.83 -4.42 -3.15
C GLN A 60 15.83 -3.43 -3.76
N THR A 61 15.12 -3.81 -4.81
CA THR A 61 14.19 -2.94 -5.54
C THR A 61 12.75 -3.33 -5.23
N MET A 62 11.95 -2.33 -4.88
CA MET A 62 10.51 -2.44 -4.76
C MET A 62 9.84 -1.51 -5.76
N THR A 63 8.64 -1.87 -6.20
CA THR A 63 7.81 -1.05 -7.10
C THR A 63 6.50 -0.71 -6.43
N LEU A 64 6.01 0.51 -6.66
CA LEU A 64 4.73 0.96 -6.15
C LEU A 64 3.60 0.32 -6.97
N SER A 65 2.99 -0.74 -6.44
CA SER A 65 2.07 -1.59 -7.17
C SER A 65 0.67 -0.99 -7.25
N ARG A 66 0.23 -0.65 -8.47
CA ARG A 66 -1.13 -0.14 -8.71
C ARG A 66 -2.21 -1.15 -8.34
N GLN A 67 -1.95 -2.45 -8.53
CA GLN A 67 -2.89 -3.49 -8.14
C GLN A 67 -3.15 -3.49 -6.63
N ARG A 68 -2.09 -3.30 -5.83
CA ARG A 68 -2.22 -3.25 -4.38
C ARG A 68 -2.88 -1.95 -3.91
N ILE A 69 -2.59 -0.82 -4.54
CA ILE A 69 -3.28 0.45 -4.27
C ILE A 69 -4.77 0.34 -4.63
N GLN A 70 -5.11 -0.30 -5.75
CA GLN A 70 -6.50 -0.53 -6.13
C GLN A 70 -7.24 -1.33 -5.06
N LEU A 71 -6.60 -2.35 -4.48
CA LEU A 71 -7.19 -3.13 -3.41
C LEU A 71 -7.57 -2.26 -2.20
N LEU A 72 -6.72 -1.28 -1.85
CA LEU A 72 -7.02 -0.34 -0.77
C LEU A 72 -8.19 0.59 -1.12
N LEU A 73 -8.24 1.09 -2.36
CA LEU A 73 -9.35 1.91 -2.86
C LEU A 73 -10.68 1.15 -2.85
N ASP A 74 -10.65 -0.15 -3.18
CA ASP A 74 -11.85 -1.00 -3.21
C ASP A 74 -12.45 -1.23 -1.81
N GLN A 75 -11.71 -0.94 -0.73
CA GLN A 75 -12.24 -0.99 0.63
C GLN A 75 -13.20 0.16 0.94
N ASN A 76 -13.27 1.20 0.10
CA ASN A 76 -14.11 2.39 0.28
C ASN A 76 -13.91 3.11 1.63
N ILE A 77 -12.66 3.19 2.11
CA ILE A 77 -12.26 3.83 3.38
C ILE A 77 -11.08 4.79 3.19
N ASP A 78 -10.99 5.41 2.02
CA ASP A 78 -9.86 6.22 1.55
C ASP A 78 -9.39 7.27 2.56
N ASP A 79 -10.33 8.02 3.16
CA ASP A 79 -10.00 9.09 4.12
C ASP A 79 -9.34 8.54 5.38
N ARG A 80 -9.72 7.32 5.78
CA ARG A 80 -9.13 6.66 6.95
C ARG A 80 -7.77 6.05 6.62
N ILE A 81 -7.61 5.50 5.41
CA ILE A 81 -6.32 4.99 4.91
C ILE A 81 -5.36 6.15 4.56
N ASN A 82 -5.84 7.39 4.48
CA ASN A 82 -5.06 8.56 4.07
C ASN A 82 -4.56 8.47 2.62
N ILE A 83 -5.40 7.98 1.70
CA ILE A 83 -5.10 8.00 0.26
C ILE A 83 -5.28 9.42 -0.28
N THR A 84 -4.17 10.16 -0.36
CA THR A 84 -4.13 11.55 -0.81
C THR A 84 -4.05 11.71 -2.32
N GLU A 85 -4.23 12.94 -2.81
CA GLU A 85 -4.27 13.27 -4.23
C GLU A 85 -3.04 12.81 -5.06
N PRO A 86 -1.78 12.85 -4.57
CA PRO A 86 -0.64 12.31 -5.32
C PRO A 86 -0.83 10.84 -5.73
N LEU A 87 -1.29 9.98 -4.81
CA LEU A 87 -1.58 8.56 -5.10
C LEU A 87 -2.75 8.41 -6.06
N ARG A 88 -3.80 9.23 -5.94
CA ARG A 88 -4.93 9.22 -6.88
C ARG A 88 -4.48 9.61 -8.29
N VAL A 89 -3.60 10.61 -8.43
CA VAL A 89 -3.01 10.99 -9.72
C VAL A 89 -2.16 9.86 -10.30
N TYR A 90 -1.35 9.18 -9.47
CA TYR A 90 -0.57 8.01 -9.88
C TYR A 90 -1.45 6.87 -10.42
N MET A 91 -2.60 6.64 -9.79
CA MET A 91 -3.57 5.63 -10.24
C MET A 91 -4.27 6.02 -11.55
N ARG A 92 -4.58 7.31 -11.75
CA ARG A 92 -5.24 7.80 -12.98
C ARG A 92 -4.30 7.88 -14.19
N ARG A 93 -3.01 8.16 -13.96
CA ARG A 93 -2.00 8.22 -15.02
C ARG A 93 -1.37 6.85 -15.20
N VAL A 94 -1.92 6.05 -16.10
CA VAL A 94 -1.42 4.69 -16.39
C VAL A 94 -0.24 4.74 -17.36
N GLU A 95 -0.11 5.83 -18.12
CA GLU A 95 0.97 6.10 -19.07
C GLU A 95 2.33 6.36 -18.41
N ILE A 96 2.37 6.72 -17.12
CA ILE A 96 3.64 6.87 -16.40
C ILE A 96 4.15 5.51 -15.92
N PRO A 97 5.45 5.23 -16.05
CA PRO A 97 6.05 4.01 -15.52
C PRO A 97 5.72 3.80 -14.04
N GLN A 98 5.77 2.55 -13.59
CA GLN A 98 5.73 2.26 -12.16
C GLN A 98 6.91 2.92 -11.46
N ILE A 99 6.65 3.47 -10.28
CA ILE A 99 7.70 4.06 -9.45
C ILE A 99 8.47 2.92 -8.79
N SER A 100 9.79 2.94 -8.92
CA SER A 100 10.68 2.03 -8.21
C SER A 100 11.40 2.75 -7.07
N ALA A 101 11.55 2.07 -5.94
CA ALA A 101 12.36 2.51 -4.81
C ALA A 101 13.42 1.45 -4.49
N VAL A 102 14.62 1.90 -4.13
CA VAL A 102 15.70 1.02 -3.68
C VAL A 102 15.72 1.03 -2.16
N ARG A 103 15.57 -0.14 -1.56
CA ARG A 103 15.79 -0.35 -0.13
C ARG A 103 17.29 -0.47 0.11
N SER A 104 17.91 0.63 0.53
CA SER A 104 19.28 0.61 1.03
C SER A 104 19.24 0.37 2.53
N LEU A 105 19.87 -0.72 2.99
CA LEU A 105 20.24 -0.83 4.40
C LEU A 105 21.31 0.23 4.66
N VAL A 106 20.97 1.30 5.36
CA VAL A 106 21.98 2.24 5.88
C VAL A 106 22.59 1.54 7.09
N ASN A 107 23.78 0.97 6.92
CA ASN A 107 24.57 0.38 8.00
C ASN A 107 25.08 1.44 8.98
#